data_AF-A0A380GV30-F1
#
_entry.id   AF-A0A380GV30-F1
#
_cell.length_a   1.000
_cell.length_b   1.000
_cell.length_c   1.000
_cell.angle_alpha   90.00
_cell.angle_beta   90.00
_cell.angle_gamma   90.00
#
_symmetry.space_group_name_H-M   'P 1'
#
loop_
_entity.id
_entity.type
_entity.pdbx_description
1 polymer ?
#
loop_
_entity_poly.entity_id
_entity_poly.type
_entity_poly.pdbx_seq_one_letter_code
_entity_poly.pdbx_strand_id
1 'polypeptide(L)'
;MNQPMNHHVQAAYPTRHIKKRRSWVSFILTLIAMVLTAMAGYSMYHEPLFISNFLNKEVNYSQFQQFTELTQQLNSQTSVDLSGFEESLSRLLWIIHLFFILCVVNIVLAILTLVFNRTLLKVLNFIVSLGIFFIPVGLLVVIRDAAEQLTDNLKPLESLMGHLETTALLAESNAVHNAIIFTGIAAFLYFISLFFRNRKAKQLSA
;
A
#
# COMPACT_ATOMS: atom_id res chain seq x y z
N MET A 1 74.03 -17.86 36.51
CA MET A 1 72.84 -18.72 36.37
C MET A 1 71.84 -18.26 37.42
N ASN A 2 70.83 -17.51 36.98
CA ASN A 2 69.54 -17.25 37.66
C ASN A 2 68.73 -16.38 36.68
N GLN A 3 67.72 -17.00 36.07
CA GLN A 3 66.79 -16.39 35.11
C GLN A 3 65.91 -15.33 35.81
N PRO A 4 65.51 -14.25 35.11
CA PRO A 4 64.52 -13.33 35.64
C PRO A 4 63.11 -13.96 35.62
N MET A 5 62.38 -13.87 36.73
CA MET A 5 60.95 -14.19 36.80
C MET A 5 60.17 -13.21 35.91
N ASN A 6 59.69 -13.70 34.76
CA ASN A 6 58.68 -13.01 33.97
C ASN A 6 57.31 -13.16 34.65
N HIS A 7 56.91 -12.15 35.42
CA HIS A 7 55.49 -11.96 35.71
C HIS A 7 54.78 -11.54 34.43
N HIS A 8 54.13 -12.50 33.76
CA HIS A 8 53.16 -12.21 32.70
C HIS A 8 51.94 -11.52 33.33
N VAL A 9 52.02 -10.19 33.48
CA VAL A 9 50.85 -9.35 33.71
C VAL A 9 50.06 -9.35 32.39
N GLN A 10 49.12 -10.27 32.26
CA GLN A 10 48.07 -10.18 31.24
C GLN A 10 47.17 -9.00 31.64
N ALA A 11 47.48 -7.82 31.12
CA ALA A 11 46.59 -6.68 31.19
C ALA A 11 45.31 -7.04 30.40
N ALA A 12 44.24 -7.38 31.12
CA ALA A 12 42.92 -7.52 30.55
C ALA A 12 42.43 -6.13 30.11
N TYR A 13 42.65 -5.79 28.83
CA TYR A 13 42.13 -4.56 28.27
C TYR A 13 40.60 -4.56 28.36
N PRO A 14 39.96 -3.55 28.98
CA PRO A 14 38.52 -3.47 28.99
C PRO A 14 38.05 -3.29 27.55
N THR A 15 37.33 -4.29 27.04
CA THR A 15 36.63 -4.17 25.76
C THR A 15 35.56 -3.09 25.94
N ARG A 16 35.89 -1.87 25.51
CA ARG A 16 34.96 -0.74 25.57
C ARG A 16 33.81 -1.07 24.63
N HIS A 17 32.67 -1.51 25.17
CA HIS A 17 31.45 -1.72 24.41
C HIS A 17 30.98 -0.38 23.83
N ILE A 18 31.41 -0.06 22.62
CA ILE A 18 30.93 1.13 21.91
C ILE A 18 29.44 0.90 21.59
N LYS A 19 28.58 1.68 22.24
CA LYS A 19 27.11 1.65 22.08
C LYS A 19 26.76 1.80 20.59
N LYS A 20 25.97 0.88 20.04
CA LYS A 20 25.47 0.96 18.65
C LYS A 20 24.74 2.30 18.44
N ARG A 21 25.31 3.19 17.63
CA ARG A 21 24.68 4.48 17.30
C ARG A 21 23.48 4.21 16.39
N ARG A 22 22.26 4.47 16.87
CA ARG A 22 21.04 4.37 16.07
C ARG A 22 21.10 5.39 14.91
N SER A 23 20.83 4.95 13.69
CA SER A 23 20.65 5.88 12.56
C SER A 23 19.30 6.60 12.71
N TRP A 24 19.35 7.87 13.14
CA TRP A 24 18.18 8.74 13.26
C TRP A 24 17.49 8.99 11.92
N VAL A 25 18.27 9.01 10.83
CA VAL A 25 17.74 9.20 9.48
C VAL A 25 16.78 8.07 9.11
N SER A 26 17.16 6.81 9.32
CA SER A 26 16.26 5.68 9.04
C SER A 26 14.99 5.74 9.87
N PHE A 27 15.07 6.19 11.12
CA PHE A 27 13.91 6.29 12.00
C PHE A 27 12.91 7.30 11.45
N ILE A 28 13.38 8.50 11.09
CA ILE A 28 12.55 9.57 10.53
C ILE A 28 11.92 9.12 9.20
N LEU A 29 12.69 8.49 8.32
CA LEU A 29 12.18 7.99 7.04
C LEU A 29 11.07 6.94 7.22
N THR A 30 11.25 5.98 8.12
CA THR A 30 10.22 4.97 8.44
C THR A 30 8.97 5.62 9.05
N LEU A 31 9.13 6.64 9.90
CA LEU A 31 8.01 7.36 10.49
C LEU A 31 7.20 8.12 9.43
N ILE A 32 7.87 8.87 8.54
CA ILE A 32 7.20 9.60 7.45
C ILE A 32 6.49 8.62 6.51
N ALA A 33 7.16 7.53 6.13
CA ALA A 33 6.57 6.50 5.27
C ALA A 33 5.30 5.88 5.90
N MET A 34 5.33 5.61 7.20
CA MET A 34 4.16 5.10 7.94
C MET A 34 2.98 6.09 7.90
N VAL A 35 3.23 7.39 8.09
CA VAL A 35 2.19 8.42 8.01
C VAL A 35 1.61 8.50 6.59
N LEU A 36 2.45 8.43 5.56
CA LEU A 36 1.98 8.42 4.17
C LEU A 36 1.12 7.20 3.85
N THR A 37 1.49 6.00 4.32
CA THR A 37 0.64 4.80 4.20
C THR A 37 -0.72 5.02 4.87
N ALA A 38 -0.74 5.65 6.06
CA ALA A 38 -1.99 5.96 6.75
C ALA A 38 -2.84 6.99 5.98
N MET A 39 -2.22 8.01 5.38
CA MET A 39 -2.91 8.98 4.53
C MET A 39 -3.49 8.33 3.27
N ALA A 40 -2.79 7.38 2.66
CA ALA A 40 -3.32 6.61 1.53
C ALA A 40 -4.55 5.78 1.92
N GLY A 41 -4.48 5.09 3.07
CA GLY A 41 -5.63 4.39 3.64
C GLY A 41 -6.80 5.32 3.93
N TYR A 42 -6.54 6.48 4.50
CA TYR A 42 -7.57 7.48 4.80
C TYR A 42 -8.25 8.01 3.53
N SER A 43 -7.45 8.37 2.52
CA SER A 43 -7.96 8.86 1.22
C SER A 43 -8.85 7.80 0.55
N MET A 44 -8.41 6.55 0.41
CA MET A 44 -9.25 5.49 -0.18
C MET A 44 -10.52 5.15 0.62
N TYR A 45 -10.55 5.43 1.93
CA TYR A 45 -11.71 5.14 2.76
C TYR A 45 -12.77 6.25 2.68
N HIS A 46 -12.34 7.53 2.65
CA HIS A 46 -13.24 8.69 2.74
C HIS A 46 -13.54 9.36 1.41
N GLU A 47 -12.57 9.41 0.49
CA GLU A 47 -12.76 10.04 -0.81
C GLU A 47 -13.46 9.07 -1.77
N PRO A 48 -14.19 9.58 -2.78
CA PRO A 48 -14.83 8.72 -3.77
C PRO A 48 -13.78 7.93 -4.54
N LEU A 49 -14.04 6.64 -4.76
CA LEU A 49 -13.13 5.74 -5.47
C LEU A 49 -13.26 5.91 -6.99
N PHE A 50 -14.49 6.16 -7.44
CA PHE A 50 -14.83 6.48 -8.81
C PHE A 50 -16.15 7.26 -8.86
N ILE A 51 -16.39 7.93 -9.98
CA ILE A 51 -17.64 8.62 -10.26
C ILE A 51 -18.42 7.78 -11.26
N SER A 52 -19.62 7.34 -10.90
CA SER A 52 -20.53 6.65 -11.82
C SER A 52 -21.48 7.68 -12.43
N ASN A 53 -21.26 8.06 -13.69
CA ASN A 53 -22.23 8.93 -14.37
C ASN A 53 -23.47 8.14 -14.82
N PHE A 54 -23.41 6.80 -14.84
CA PHE A 54 -24.59 5.95 -15.04
C PHE A 54 -25.66 6.19 -13.97
N LEU A 55 -25.25 6.28 -12.70
CA LEU A 55 -26.15 6.60 -11.58
C LEU A 55 -26.05 8.05 -11.11
N ASN A 56 -25.26 8.88 -11.82
CA ASN A 56 -24.89 10.24 -11.43
C ASN A 56 -24.50 10.36 -9.94
N LYS A 57 -23.65 9.44 -9.49
CA LYS A 57 -23.22 9.34 -8.09
C LYS A 57 -21.73 9.11 -7.99
N GLU A 58 -21.11 9.86 -7.10
CA GLU A 58 -19.80 9.54 -6.56
C GLU A 58 -19.93 8.30 -5.66
N VAL A 59 -19.05 7.32 -5.84
CA VAL A 59 -19.09 6.08 -5.08
C VAL A 59 -17.86 6.00 -4.20
N ASN A 60 -18.05 6.27 -2.91
CA ASN A 60 -17.03 6.02 -1.88
C ASN A 60 -17.06 4.56 -1.42
N TYR A 61 -16.13 4.16 -0.55
CA TYR A 61 -16.03 2.78 -0.08
C TYR A 61 -17.31 2.24 0.58
N SER A 62 -17.99 3.03 1.42
CA SER A 62 -19.22 2.58 2.10
C SER A 62 -20.41 2.45 1.15
N GLN A 63 -20.45 3.29 0.11
CA GLN A 63 -21.44 3.24 -0.95
C GLN A 63 -21.14 2.17 -1.99
N PHE A 64 -19.88 1.74 -2.12
CA PHE A 64 -19.47 0.74 -3.11
C PHE A 64 -20.12 -0.63 -2.87
N GLN A 65 -20.28 -1.00 -1.59
CA GLN A 65 -21.00 -2.22 -1.24
C GLN A 65 -22.47 -2.15 -1.66
N GLN A 66 -23.14 -1.03 -1.37
CA GLN A 66 -24.53 -0.79 -1.78
C GLN A 66 -24.68 -0.75 -3.31
N PHE A 67 -23.72 -0.16 -4.01
CA PHE A 67 -23.66 -0.12 -5.48
C PHE A 67 -23.56 -1.53 -6.07
N THR A 68 -22.76 -2.40 -5.46
CA THR A 68 -22.60 -3.80 -5.87
C THR A 68 -23.91 -4.57 -5.66
N GLU A 69 -24.55 -4.42 -4.49
CA GLU A 69 -25.84 -5.05 -4.19
C GLU A 69 -26.97 -4.58 -5.12
N LEU A 70 -27.03 -3.29 -5.45
CA LEU A 70 -28.00 -2.75 -6.41
C LEU A 70 -27.80 -3.35 -7.82
N THR A 71 -26.55 -3.49 -8.25
CA THR A 71 -26.21 -4.09 -9.54
C THR A 71 -26.62 -5.56 -9.61
N GLN A 72 -26.42 -6.31 -8.52
CA GLN A 72 -26.86 -7.70 -8.39
C GLN A 72 -28.39 -7.83 -8.49
N GLN A 73 -29.12 -6.95 -7.81
CA GLN A 73 -30.58 -6.93 -7.90
C GLN A 73 -31.06 -6.65 -9.32
N LEU A 74 -30.45 -5.69 -10.03
CA LEU A 74 -30.78 -5.39 -11.43
C LEU A 74 -30.52 -6.58 -12.35
N ASN A 75 -29.38 -7.26 -12.19
CA ASN A 75 -29.04 -8.47 -12.96
C ASN A 75 -30.10 -9.58 -12.77
N SER A 76 -30.59 -9.76 -11.54
CA SER A 76 -31.64 -10.76 -11.25
C SER A 76 -33.04 -10.39 -11.73
N GLN A 77 -33.33 -9.11 -12.00
CA GLN A 77 -34.68 -8.60 -12.31
C GLN A 77 -34.84 -8.18 -13.78
N THR A 78 -33.76 -7.95 -14.51
CA THR A 78 -33.80 -7.51 -15.91
C THR A 78 -33.28 -8.59 -16.85
N SER A 79 -33.73 -8.58 -18.12
CA SER A 79 -33.23 -9.49 -19.16
C SER A 79 -31.86 -9.10 -19.73
N VAL A 80 -31.17 -8.14 -19.10
CA VAL A 80 -29.85 -7.65 -19.50
C VAL A 80 -28.82 -8.46 -18.72
N ASP A 81 -27.92 -9.14 -19.43
CA ASP A 81 -26.83 -9.88 -18.82
C ASP A 81 -25.78 -8.91 -18.27
N LEU A 82 -25.73 -8.78 -16.94
CA LEU A 82 -24.76 -7.95 -16.23
C LEU A 82 -23.73 -8.79 -15.46
N SER A 83 -23.67 -10.10 -15.73
CA SER A 83 -22.83 -11.05 -14.97
C SER A 83 -21.34 -10.67 -14.95
N GLY A 84 -20.77 -10.28 -16.10
CA GLY A 84 -19.37 -9.83 -16.17
C GLY A 84 -19.11 -8.55 -15.35
N PHE A 85 -20.03 -7.59 -15.44
CA PHE A 85 -19.93 -6.34 -14.70
C PHE A 85 -19.99 -6.58 -13.18
N GLU A 86 -20.88 -7.48 -12.74
CA GLU A 86 -20.99 -7.91 -11.34
C GLU A 86 -19.69 -8.59 -10.84
N GLU A 87 -19.11 -9.48 -11.65
CA GLU A 87 -17.85 -10.14 -11.30
C GLU A 87 -16.71 -9.12 -11.16
N SER A 88 -16.67 -8.12 -12.04
CA SER A 88 -15.67 -7.05 -12.03
C SER A 88 -15.80 -6.16 -10.79
N LEU A 89 -17.03 -5.79 -10.39
CA LEU A 89 -17.29 -5.07 -9.15
C LEU A 89 -16.90 -5.87 -7.91
N SER A 90 -17.24 -7.16 -7.89
CA SER A 90 -16.88 -8.06 -6.80
C SER A 90 -15.37 -8.20 -6.65
N ARG A 91 -14.65 -8.28 -7.76
CA ARG A 91 -13.18 -8.28 -7.80
C ARG A 91 -12.61 -6.96 -7.28
N LEU A 92 -13.20 -5.82 -7.67
CA LEU A 92 -12.82 -4.50 -7.18
C LEU A 92 -12.96 -4.38 -5.66
N LEU A 93 -14.08 -4.85 -5.10
CA LEU A 93 -14.35 -4.85 -3.65
C LEU A 93 -13.27 -5.64 -2.90
N TRP A 94 -12.94 -6.83 -3.40
CA TRP A 94 -11.92 -7.69 -2.81
C TRP A 94 -10.53 -7.05 -2.80
N ILE A 95 -10.15 -6.39 -3.88
CA ILE A 95 -8.86 -5.69 -4.00
C ILE A 95 -8.78 -4.53 -3.00
N ILE A 96 -9.87 -3.77 -2.82
CA ILE A 96 -9.94 -2.68 -1.84
C ILE A 96 -9.83 -3.19 -0.41
N HIS A 97 -10.50 -4.30 -0.06
CA HIS A 97 -10.33 -4.93 1.26
C HIS A 97 -8.89 -5.37 1.51
N LEU A 98 -8.26 -6.00 0.51
CA LEU A 98 -6.87 -6.41 0.60
C LEU A 98 -5.93 -5.22 0.82
N PHE A 99 -6.18 -4.09 0.15
CA PHE A 99 -5.44 -2.84 0.35
C PHE A 99 -5.47 -2.39 1.81
N PHE A 100 -6.66 -2.30 2.42
CA PHE A 100 -6.80 -1.86 3.81
C PHE A 100 -6.07 -2.78 4.80
N ILE A 101 -6.20 -4.09 4.61
CA ILE A 101 -5.50 -5.09 5.44
C ILE A 101 -3.99 -4.88 5.34
N LEU A 102 -3.46 -4.72 4.12
CA LEU A 102 -2.03 -4.51 3.92
C LEU A 102 -1.55 -3.18 4.52
N CYS A 103 -2.32 -2.10 4.40
CA CYS A 103 -2.01 -0.81 5.05
C CYS A 103 -1.86 -0.97 6.57
N VAL A 104 -2.79 -1.67 7.22
CA VAL A 104 -2.71 -1.94 8.67
C VAL A 104 -1.49 -2.79 9.00
N VAL A 105 -1.24 -3.87 8.25
CA VAL A 105 -0.05 -4.72 8.44
C VAL A 105 1.24 -3.92 8.27
N ASN A 106 1.32 -3.03 7.28
CA ASN A 106 2.48 -2.16 7.05
C ASN A 106 2.70 -1.20 8.22
N ILE A 107 1.64 -0.60 8.75
CA ILE A 107 1.74 0.29 9.92
C ILE A 107 2.26 -0.49 11.15
N VAL A 108 1.73 -1.69 11.41
CA VAL A 108 2.21 -2.53 12.51
C VAL A 108 3.68 -2.90 12.33
N LEU A 109 4.08 -3.29 11.12
CA LEU A 109 5.49 -3.59 10.79
C LEU A 109 6.38 -2.36 10.90
N ALA A 110 5.89 -1.17 10.56
CA ALA A 110 6.61 0.09 10.71
C ALA A 110 6.85 0.38 12.20
N ILE A 111 5.83 0.24 13.06
CA ILE A 111 5.97 0.40 14.51
C ILE A 111 7.00 -0.58 15.07
N LEU A 112 6.91 -1.87 14.72
CA LEU A 112 7.89 -2.88 15.12
C LEU A 112 9.31 -2.52 14.62
N THR A 113 9.41 -1.99 13.41
CA THR A 113 10.66 -1.51 12.82
C THR A 113 11.23 -0.32 13.60
N LEU A 114 10.41 0.62 14.05
CA LEU A 114 10.83 1.77 14.85
C LEU A 114 11.34 1.33 16.24
N VAL A 115 10.68 0.36 16.88
CA VAL A 115 11.04 -0.17 18.21
C VAL A 115 12.32 -1.00 18.15
N PHE A 116 12.38 -2.00 17.25
CA PHE A 116 13.45 -2.99 17.21
C PHE A 116 14.59 -2.66 16.24
N ASN A 117 14.34 -1.83 15.22
CA ASN A 117 15.29 -1.42 14.18
C ASN A 117 16.09 -2.60 13.59
N ARG A 118 15.44 -3.76 13.42
CA ARG A 118 16.05 -4.94 12.79
C ARG A 118 15.94 -4.84 11.27
N THR A 119 17.02 -5.16 10.57
CA THR A 119 17.06 -5.15 9.11
C THR A 119 15.99 -6.03 8.47
N LEU A 120 15.72 -7.20 9.03
CA LEU A 120 14.66 -8.10 8.54
C LEU A 120 13.27 -7.45 8.59
N LEU A 121 12.96 -6.71 9.66
CA LEU A 121 11.68 -5.99 9.76
C LEU A 121 11.59 -4.87 8.72
N LYS A 122 12.69 -4.15 8.46
CA LYS A 122 12.72 -3.11 7.42
C LYS A 122 12.47 -3.69 6.03
N VAL A 123 13.13 -4.79 5.71
CA VAL A 123 12.98 -5.47 4.42
C VAL A 123 11.56 -5.98 4.25
N LEU A 124 11.00 -6.63 5.28
CA LEU A 124 9.62 -7.09 5.24
C LEU A 124 8.64 -5.92 5.07
N ASN A 125 8.84 -4.82 5.81
CA ASN A 125 8.00 -3.64 5.70
C ASN A 125 8.07 -2.99 4.31
N PHE A 126 9.25 -2.97 3.69
CA PHE A 126 9.43 -2.52 2.32
C PHE A 126 8.70 -3.42 1.30
N ILE A 127 8.79 -4.74 1.44
CA ILE A 127 8.09 -5.68 0.55
C ILE A 127 6.58 -5.49 0.65
N VAL A 128 6.03 -5.38 1.87
CA VAL A 128 4.60 -5.11 2.06
C VAL A 128 4.23 -3.76 1.45
N SER A 129 5.06 -2.73 1.61
CA SER A 129 4.81 -1.41 1.02
C SER A 129 4.79 -1.43 -0.51
N LEU A 130 5.62 -2.25 -1.16
CA LEU A 130 5.56 -2.45 -2.60
C LEU A 130 4.23 -3.11 -3.01
N GLY A 131 3.79 -4.12 -2.26
CA GLY A 131 2.49 -4.76 -2.50
C GLY A 131 1.34 -3.76 -2.41
N ILE A 132 1.36 -2.87 -1.41
CA ILE A 132 0.36 -1.80 -1.26
C ILE A 132 0.38 -0.84 -2.46
N PHE A 133 1.56 -0.45 -2.93
CA PHE A 133 1.70 0.48 -4.05
C PHE A 133 1.07 -0.05 -5.35
N PHE A 134 1.21 -1.34 -5.65
CA PHE A 134 0.65 -1.91 -6.88
C PHE A 134 -0.88 -2.02 -6.86
N ILE A 135 -1.51 -2.01 -5.68
CA ILE A 135 -2.96 -2.19 -5.59
C ILE A 135 -3.74 -1.01 -6.20
N PRO A 136 -3.52 0.25 -5.81
CA PRO A 136 -4.17 1.39 -6.45
C PRO A 136 -3.94 1.46 -7.96
N VAL A 137 -2.75 1.06 -8.44
CA VAL A 137 -2.46 0.96 -9.88
C VAL A 137 -3.32 -0.12 -10.55
N GLY A 138 -3.43 -1.30 -9.94
CA GLY A 138 -4.31 -2.37 -10.44
C GLY A 138 -5.79 -1.99 -10.37
N LEU A 139 -6.18 -1.19 -9.38
CA LEU A 139 -7.55 -0.69 -9.24
C LEU A 139 -7.99 0.13 -10.46
N LEU A 140 -7.10 0.97 -11.01
CA LEU A 140 -7.39 1.74 -12.24
C LEU A 140 -7.75 0.83 -13.42
N VAL A 141 -7.01 -0.28 -13.58
CA VAL A 141 -7.26 -1.26 -14.64
C VAL A 141 -8.61 -1.92 -14.45
N VAL A 142 -8.94 -2.36 -13.23
CA VAL A 142 -10.21 -3.04 -12.95
C VAL A 142 -11.40 -2.08 -13.10
N ILE A 143 -11.26 -0.80 -12.72
CA ILE A 143 -12.31 0.22 -12.96
C ILE A 143 -12.56 0.38 -14.45
N ARG A 144 -11.49 0.42 -15.26
CA ARG A 144 -11.60 0.52 -16.72
C ARG A 144 -12.25 -0.72 -17.34
N ASP A 145 -11.85 -1.92 -16.92
CA ASP A 145 -12.46 -3.17 -17.37
C ASP A 145 -13.95 -3.24 -17.02
N ALA A 146 -14.32 -2.77 -15.82
CA ALA A 146 -15.73 -2.68 -15.41
C ALA A 146 -16.51 -1.67 -16.27
N ALA A 147 -15.89 -0.54 -16.64
CA ALA A 147 -16.48 0.46 -17.53
C ALA A 147 -16.69 -0.08 -18.95
N GLU A 148 -15.71 -0.82 -19.48
CA GLU A 148 -15.77 -1.49 -20.79
C GLU A 148 -16.90 -2.52 -20.83
N GLN A 149 -16.99 -3.39 -19.81
CA GLN A 149 -18.06 -4.38 -19.74
C GLN A 149 -19.44 -3.75 -19.58
N LEU A 150 -19.57 -2.68 -18.80
CA LEU A 150 -20.83 -1.95 -18.69
C LEU A 150 -21.22 -1.32 -20.03
N THR A 151 -20.26 -0.74 -20.74
CA THR A 151 -20.49 -0.18 -22.08
C THR A 151 -20.95 -1.26 -23.05
N ASP A 152 -20.26 -2.40 -23.08
CA ASP A 152 -20.58 -3.52 -23.97
C ASP A 152 -21.98 -4.10 -23.72
N ASN A 153 -22.38 -4.22 -22.45
CA ASN A 153 -23.73 -4.68 -22.09
C ASN A 153 -24.81 -3.65 -22.42
N LEU A 154 -24.45 -2.36 -22.52
CA LEU A 154 -25.36 -1.26 -22.89
C LEU A 154 -25.35 -0.93 -24.39
N LYS A 155 -24.37 -1.42 -25.18
CA LYS A 155 -24.33 -1.27 -26.65
C LYS A 155 -25.63 -1.63 -27.38
N PRO A 156 -26.38 -2.69 -27.01
CA PRO A 156 -27.68 -2.98 -27.63
C PRO A 156 -28.69 -1.83 -27.46
N LEU A 157 -28.57 -1.05 -26.39
CA LEU A 157 -29.39 0.11 -26.05
C LEU A 157 -28.80 1.44 -26.54
N GLU A 158 -27.54 1.45 -27.01
CA GLU A 158 -26.85 2.61 -27.58
C GLU A 158 -27.59 3.18 -28.80
N SER A 159 -28.27 2.31 -29.56
CA SER A 159 -29.17 2.71 -30.67
C SER A 159 -30.34 3.62 -30.23
N LEU A 160 -30.70 3.63 -28.95
CA LEU A 160 -31.76 4.44 -28.34
C LEU A 160 -31.24 5.61 -27.50
N MET A 161 -30.01 5.53 -26.97
CA MET A 161 -29.49 6.49 -25.97
C MET A 161 -28.34 7.39 -26.46
N GLY A 162 -27.80 7.16 -27.67
CA GLY A 162 -26.65 7.90 -28.19
C GLY A 162 -25.31 7.28 -27.76
N HIS A 163 -24.20 7.74 -28.36
CA HIS A 163 -22.88 7.14 -28.20
C HIS A 163 -22.43 7.11 -26.73
N LEU A 164 -22.08 5.93 -26.23
CA LEU A 164 -21.62 5.71 -24.85
C LEU A 164 -20.10 5.62 -24.82
N GLU A 165 -19.42 6.65 -24.29
CA GLU A 165 -18.00 6.57 -23.99
C GLU A 165 -17.76 5.83 -22.67
N THR A 166 -16.79 4.90 -22.66
CA THR A 166 -16.38 4.12 -21.48
C THR A 166 -15.97 4.99 -20.29
N THR A 167 -15.16 6.02 -20.56
CA THR A 167 -14.72 7.01 -19.55
C THR A 167 -15.87 7.85 -18.99
N ALA A 168 -16.97 7.93 -19.74
CA ALA A 168 -18.15 8.65 -19.30
C ALA A 168 -19.02 7.80 -18.36
N LEU A 169 -18.85 6.48 -18.22
CA LEU A 169 -19.70 5.67 -17.34
C LEU A 169 -19.11 5.48 -15.94
N LEU A 170 -17.81 5.23 -15.86
CA LEU A 170 -17.04 5.17 -14.62
C LEU A 170 -15.76 5.99 -14.78
N ALA A 171 -15.70 7.15 -14.13
CA ALA A 171 -14.52 7.98 -14.14
C ALA A 171 -13.67 7.74 -12.88
N GLU A 172 -12.36 7.66 -13.07
CA GLU A 172 -11.38 7.59 -11.99
C GLU A 172 -11.47 8.84 -11.10
N SER A 173 -11.29 8.65 -9.79
CA SER A 173 -11.37 9.74 -8.81
C SER A 173 -10.01 10.03 -8.17
N ASN A 174 -9.91 11.23 -7.57
CA ASN A 174 -8.73 11.73 -6.88
C ASN A 174 -8.20 10.78 -5.79
N ALA A 175 -9.08 9.97 -5.16
CA ALA A 175 -8.69 9.04 -4.10
C ALA A 175 -7.64 8.02 -4.58
N VAL A 176 -7.84 7.45 -5.76
CA VAL A 176 -6.96 6.41 -6.30
C VAL A 176 -5.62 7.03 -6.70
N HIS A 177 -5.63 8.22 -7.30
CA HIS A 177 -4.41 8.96 -7.62
C HIS A 177 -3.62 9.36 -6.36
N ASN A 178 -4.30 9.88 -5.33
CA ASN A 178 -3.70 10.22 -4.04
C ASN A 178 -3.07 8.98 -3.40
N ALA A 179 -3.77 7.85 -3.42
CA ALA A 179 -3.24 6.59 -2.92
C ALA A 179 -1.97 6.14 -3.67
N ILE A 180 -1.93 6.24 -5.00
CA ILE A 180 -0.72 5.94 -5.79
C ILE A 180 0.45 6.83 -5.37
N ILE A 181 0.22 8.14 -5.23
CA ILE A 181 1.26 9.11 -4.87
C ILE A 181 1.79 8.80 -3.46
N PHE A 182 0.91 8.69 -2.47
CA PHE A 182 1.30 8.47 -1.08
C PHE A 182 1.99 7.12 -0.87
N THR A 183 1.46 6.06 -1.46
CA THR A 183 2.06 4.71 -1.33
C THR A 183 3.36 4.58 -2.12
N GLY A 184 3.48 5.26 -3.27
CA GLY A 184 4.72 5.32 -4.05
C GLY A 184 5.84 6.02 -3.29
N ILE A 185 5.55 7.18 -2.69
CA ILE A 185 6.51 7.90 -1.84
C ILE A 185 6.85 7.06 -0.60
N ALA A 186 5.85 6.45 0.06
CA ALA A 186 6.08 5.59 1.22
C ALA A 186 7.01 4.40 0.90
N ALA A 187 6.77 3.71 -0.21
CA ALA A 187 7.61 2.59 -0.67
C ALA A 187 9.05 3.06 -0.95
N PHE A 188 9.22 4.21 -1.60
CA PHE A 188 10.53 4.79 -1.87
C PHE A 188 11.27 5.18 -0.57
N LEU A 189 10.58 5.76 0.40
CA LEU A 189 11.18 6.09 1.70
C LEU A 189 11.58 4.84 2.48
N TYR A 190 10.75 3.78 2.47
CA TYR A 190 11.12 2.50 3.05
C TYR A 190 12.34 1.90 2.37
N PHE A 191 12.43 1.98 1.04
CA PHE A 191 13.61 1.54 0.29
C PHE A 191 14.87 2.27 0.73
N ILE A 192 14.85 3.61 0.76
CA ILE A 192 15.98 4.42 1.21
C ILE A 192 16.36 4.07 2.65
N SER A 193 15.37 3.82 3.52
CA SER A 193 15.61 3.48 4.92
C SER A 193 16.45 2.20 5.12
N LEU A 194 16.48 1.29 4.13
CA LEU A 194 17.28 0.06 4.16
C LEU A 194 18.79 0.35 4.15
N PHE A 195 19.22 1.38 3.41
CA PHE A 195 20.63 1.75 3.28
C PHE A 195 21.19 2.40 4.55
N PHE A 196 20.33 3.01 5.36
CA PHE A 196 20.68 3.58 6.65
C PHE A 196 20.73 2.51 7.75
N ARG A 197 21.69 1.59 7.63
CA ARG A 197 21.96 0.55 8.62
C ARG A 197 22.75 1.09 9.81
N ASN A 198 22.46 0.60 11.01
CA ASN A 198 23.34 0.81 12.17
C ASN A 198 24.73 0.27 11.85
N ARG A 199 25.71 1.19 11.72
CA ARG A 199 27.13 0.81 11.64
C ARG A 199 27.47 0.05 12.92
N LYS A 200 27.96 -1.19 12.77
CA LYS A 200 28.62 -1.89 13.89
C LYS A 200 29.78 -0.98 14.30
N ALA A 201 29.92 -0.70 15.59
CA ALA A 201 31.11 -0.01 16.05
C ALA A 201 32.32 -0.81 15.58
N LYS A 202 33.22 -0.18 14.84
CA LYS A 202 34.49 -0.79 14.43
C LYS A 202 35.19 -1.13 15.74
N GLN A 203 35.41 -2.43 16.02
CA GLN A 203 36.32 -2.80 17.09
C GLN A 203 37.68 -2.22 16.68
N LEU A 204 38.13 -1.19 17.39
CA LEU A 204 39.52 -0.78 17.35
C LEU A 204 40.28 -1.90 18.04
N SER A 205 40.87 -2.80 17.27
CA SER A 205 42.00 -3.60 17.75
C SER A 205 43.15 -2.62 17.96
N ALA A 206 43.46 -2.34 19.21
CA ALA A 206 44.69 -1.66 19.60
C ALA A 206 45.87 -2.61 19.43
#